data_AF-A0A7Y5SS08-F1
#
_entry.id   AF-A0A7Y5SS08-F1
#
_cell.length_a   1.000
_cell.length_b   1.000
_cell.length_c   1.000
_cell.angle_alpha   90.00
_cell.angle_beta   90.00
_cell.angle_gamma   90.00
#
_symmetry.space_group_name_H-M   'P 1'
#
loop_
_entity.id
_entity.type
_entity.pdbx_description
1 polymer ?
#
loop_
_entity_poly.entity_id
_entity_poly.type
_entity_poly.pdbx_seq_one_letter_code
_entity_poly.pdbx_strand_id
1 'polypeptide(L)'
;MAKKRAANKAGEADQEQKVNKTRAVRDYLKAHRKATNKEIAEALGQQGIDITPMYVAGIKTAMKKKRRAVKTVVEKRGVGIPEIKAALGLLKACGGVKEAKEALAAANEIKSMV
;
A
#
# COMPACT_ATOMS: atom_id res chain seq x y z
N MET A 1 35.92 -19.02 27.22
CA MET A 1 36.22 -18.23 26.01
C MET A 1 34.92 -17.66 25.44
N ALA A 2 34.88 -16.33 25.25
CA ALA A 2 33.97 -15.44 24.51
C ALA A 2 32.70 -16.04 23.85
N LYS A 3 31.49 -15.47 23.94
CA LYS A 3 31.14 -14.07 23.68
C LYS A 3 29.74 -13.70 24.23
N LYS A 4 29.74 -12.96 25.34
CA LYS A 4 28.87 -11.83 25.73
C LYS A 4 27.70 -11.53 24.75
N ARG A 5 26.48 -12.00 25.06
CA ARG A 5 25.22 -11.43 24.55
C ARG A 5 24.86 -10.20 25.39
N ALA A 6 25.65 -9.15 25.24
CA ALA A 6 25.29 -7.80 25.68
C ALA A 6 25.03 -6.96 24.42
N ALA A 7 24.05 -6.08 24.51
CA ALA A 7 23.61 -5.11 23.50
C ALA A 7 22.69 -5.64 22.40
N ASN A 8 21.43 -5.88 22.76
CA ASN A 8 20.32 -5.41 21.91
C ASN A 8 19.25 -4.78 22.79
N LYS A 9 19.66 -3.75 23.53
CA LYS A 9 18.80 -2.76 24.21
C LYS A 9 19.34 -1.39 23.84
N ALA A 10 18.88 -0.87 22.69
CA ALA A 10 18.96 0.55 22.31
C ALA A 10 18.15 0.72 21.01
N GLY A 11 17.04 1.48 21.09
CA GLY A 11 16.20 1.76 19.93
C GLY A 11 14.75 2.11 20.24
N GLU A 12 14.38 2.35 21.49
CA GLU A 12 13.20 3.18 21.82
C GLU A 12 13.66 4.64 21.90
N ALA A 13 13.62 5.34 20.76
CA ALA A 13 13.56 6.80 20.64
C ALA A 13 13.57 7.14 19.15
N ASP A 14 12.39 7.15 18.53
CA ASP A 14 12.06 8.04 17.39
C ASP A 14 10.58 7.84 17.05
N GLN A 15 9.73 8.31 17.95
CA GLN A 15 8.33 8.62 17.67
C GLN A 15 8.17 10.11 17.30
N GLU A 16 9.22 10.74 16.78
CA GLU A 16 9.14 12.09 16.23
C GLU A 16 8.58 11.97 14.81
N GLN A 17 7.30 12.33 14.65
CA GLN A 17 6.57 12.45 13.38
C GLN A 17 7.04 11.47 12.31
N LYS A 18 6.66 10.20 12.43
CA LYS A 18 7.03 9.12 11.51
C LYS A 18 6.57 9.48 10.09
N VAL A 19 7.38 10.25 9.37
CA VAL A 19 7.21 10.55 7.95
C VAL A 19 6.99 9.19 7.32
N ASN A 20 5.88 9.04 6.61
CA ASN A 20 5.47 7.75 6.12
C ASN A 20 6.45 7.34 5.01
N LYS A 21 7.59 6.76 5.39
CA LYS A 21 8.73 6.43 4.53
C LYS A 21 8.26 5.59 3.34
N THR A 22 7.32 4.69 3.60
CA THR A 22 6.70 3.86 2.56
C THR A 22 5.86 4.69 1.57
N ARG A 23 5.13 5.71 2.03
CA ARG A 23 4.39 6.62 1.15
C ARG A 23 5.34 7.44 0.27
N ALA A 24 6.41 7.99 0.86
CA ALA A 24 7.44 8.74 0.13
C ALA A 24 8.07 7.88 -0.99
N VAL A 25 8.48 6.64 -0.68
CA VAL A 25 9.00 5.69 -1.68
C VAL A 25 7.99 5.40 -2.80
N ARG A 26 6.70 5.24 -2.46
CA ARG A 26 5.65 5.01 -3.47
C ARG A 26 5.45 6.22 -4.37
N ASP A 27 5.44 7.42 -3.81
CA ASP A 27 5.20 8.64 -4.57
C ASP A 27 6.39 8.96 -5.47
N TYR A 28 7.63 8.78 -4.98
CA TYR A 28 8.84 8.86 -5.80
C TYR A 28 8.83 7.83 -6.95
N LEU A 29 8.40 6.59 -6.70
CA LEU A 29 8.29 5.56 -7.74
C LEU A 29 7.20 5.83 -8.78
N LYS A 30 6.16 6.60 -8.45
CA LYS A 30 5.15 7.03 -9.43
C LYS A 30 5.76 8.02 -10.41
N ALA A 31 6.56 8.96 -9.93
CA ALA A 31 7.27 9.94 -10.76
C ALA A 31 8.44 9.32 -11.52
N HIS A 32 9.19 8.41 -10.90
CA HIS A 32 10.41 7.81 -11.46
C HIS A 32 10.32 6.28 -11.52
N ARG A 33 9.54 5.78 -12.49
CA ARG A 33 9.25 4.34 -12.64
C ARG A 33 10.46 3.44 -12.85
N LYS A 34 11.57 3.96 -13.38
CA LYS A 34 12.80 3.22 -13.68
C LYS A 34 13.91 3.41 -12.65
N ALA A 35 13.69 4.23 -11.61
CA ALA A 35 14.73 4.55 -10.64
C ALA A 35 15.26 3.30 -9.92
N THR A 36 16.58 3.23 -9.80
CA THR A 36 17.25 2.15 -9.09
C THR A 36 17.05 2.29 -7.58
N ASN A 37 17.27 1.20 -6.82
CA ASN A 37 17.05 1.24 -5.37
C ASN A 37 18.04 2.18 -4.65
N LYS A 38 19.23 2.39 -5.23
CA LYS A 38 20.25 3.30 -4.72
C LYS A 38 19.83 4.75 -4.94
N GLU A 39 19.44 5.11 -6.17
CA GLU A 39 18.93 6.44 -6.52
C GLU A 39 17.75 6.87 -5.64
N ILE A 40 16.81 5.95 -5.35
CA ILE A 40 15.66 6.25 -4.51
C ILE A 40 16.08 6.53 -3.06
N ALA A 41 17.04 5.76 -2.54
CA ALA A 41 17.54 5.96 -1.19
C ALA A 41 18.29 7.29 -1.06
N GLU A 42 19.10 7.64 -2.06
CA GLU A 42 19.84 8.90 -2.11
C GLU A 42 18.89 10.10 -2.26
N ALA A 43 17.93 10.04 -3.19
CA ALA A 43 16.98 11.13 -3.41
C ALA A 43 16.06 11.36 -2.20
N LEU A 44 15.65 10.29 -1.51
CA LEU A 44 14.83 10.41 -0.30
C LEU A 44 15.68 10.82 0.92
N GLY A 45 16.95 10.43 0.98
CA GLY A 45 17.91 10.93 1.98
C GLY A 45 18.14 12.43 1.87
N GLN A 46 18.24 12.98 0.65
CA GLN A 46 18.31 14.43 0.42
C GLN A 46 17.06 15.19 0.91
N GLN A 47 15.92 14.52 0.99
CA GLN A 47 14.66 15.06 1.54
C GLN A 47 14.53 14.86 3.06
N GLY A 48 15.61 14.42 3.73
CA GLY A 48 15.62 14.14 5.17
C GLY A 48 14.98 12.80 5.54
N ILE A 49 14.75 11.90 4.58
CA ILE A 49 14.14 10.59 4.81
C ILE A 49 15.19 9.50 4.66
N ASP A 50 15.82 9.14 5.78
CA ASP A 50 16.81 8.06 5.80
C ASP A 50 16.14 6.69 5.63
N ILE A 51 16.47 6.04 4.51
CA ILE A 51 16.05 4.68 4.16
C ILE A 51 17.19 3.91 3.49
N THR A 52 17.26 2.61 3.76
CA THR A 52 18.24 1.75 3.10
C THR A 52 17.73 1.28 1.73
N PRO A 53 18.63 1.02 0.75
CA PRO A 53 18.25 0.42 -0.53
C PRO A 53 17.51 -0.92 -0.37
N MET A 54 17.83 -1.69 0.68
CA MET A 54 17.16 -2.95 1.01
C MET A 54 15.71 -2.72 1.46
N TYR A 55 15.45 -1.67 2.23
CA TYR A 55 14.10 -1.28 2.61
C TYR A 55 13.24 -0.91 1.38
N VAL A 56 13.81 -0.16 0.43
CA VAL A 56 13.16 0.16 -0.86
C VAL A 56 12.86 -1.12 -1.66
N ALA A 57 13.79 -2.07 -1.72
CA ALA A 57 13.58 -3.36 -2.39
C ALA A 57 12.42 -4.16 -1.78
N GLY A 58 12.31 -4.16 -0.44
CA GLY A 58 11.19 -4.76 0.28
C GLY A 58 9.85 -4.14 -0.13
N ILE A 59 9.79 -2.80 -0.19
CA ILE A 59 8.59 -2.07 -0.62
C ILE A 59 8.21 -2.43 -2.07
N LYS A 60 9.17 -2.39 -3.00
CA LYS A 60 8.95 -2.78 -4.41
C LYS A 60 8.40 -4.21 -4.53
N THR A 61 8.96 -5.13 -3.75
CA THR A 61 8.54 -6.55 -3.74
C THR A 61 7.11 -6.69 -3.21
N ALA A 62 6.78 -6.02 -2.10
CA ALA A 62 5.43 -6.01 -1.55
C ALA A 62 4.41 -5.41 -2.53
N MET A 63 4.76 -4.34 -3.24
CA MET A 63 3.93 -3.74 -4.29
C MET A 63 3.70 -4.72 -5.44
N LYS A 64 4.75 -5.40 -5.90
CA LYS A 64 4.66 -6.42 -6.97
C LYS A 64 3.77 -7.58 -6.55
N LYS A 65 3.88 -8.06 -5.30
CA LYS A 65 3.01 -9.11 -4.74
C LYS A 65 1.54 -8.69 -4.76
N LYS A 66 1.23 -7.48 -4.27
CA LYS A 66 -0.14 -6.94 -4.31
C LYS A 66 -0.68 -6.82 -5.74
N ARG A 67 0.12 -6.29 -6.67
CA ARG A 67 -0.27 -6.18 -8.08
C ARG A 67 -0.56 -7.54 -8.71
N ARG A 68 0.25 -8.56 -8.42
CA ARG A 68 0.00 -9.94 -8.87
C ARG A 68 -1.30 -10.50 -8.33
N ALA A 69 -1.57 -10.34 -7.03
CA ALA A 69 -2.83 -10.80 -6.43
C ALA A 69 -4.05 -10.13 -7.10
N VAL A 70 -4.01 -8.82 -7.31
CA VAL A 70 -5.08 -8.10 -8.03
C VAL A 70 -5.23 -8.63 -9.45
N LYS A 71 -4.12 -8.81 -10.19
CA LYS A 71 -4.14 -9.33 -11.56
C LYS A 71 -4.80 -10.71 -11.62
N THR A 72 -4.44 -11.63 -10.72
CA THR A 72 -5.04 -12.97 -10.65
C THR A 72 -6.54 -12.92 -10.38
N VAL A 73 -7.01 -12.03 -9.50
CA VAL A 73 -8.43 -11.88 -9.20
C VAL A 73 -9.20 -11.31 -10.39
N VAL A 74 -8.64 -10.29 -11.06
CA VAL A 74 -9.19 -9.69 -12.28
C VAL A 74 -9.33 -10.74 -13.38
N GLU A 75 -8.25 -11.48 -13.66
CA GLU A 75 -8.24 -12.54 -14.67
C GLU A 75 -9.25 -13.65 -14.35
N LYS A 76 -9.37 -14.06 -13.09
CA LYS A 76 -10.29 -15.13 -12.67
C LYS A 76 -11.76 -14.71 -12.70
N ARG A 77 -12.06 -13.46 -12.37
CA ARG A 77 -13.45 -12.97 -12.25
C ARG A 77 -13.94 -12.26 -13.50
N GLY A 78 -13.05 -11.89 -14.43
CA GLY A 78 -13.40 -11.12 -15.62
C GLY A 78 -13.86 -9.69 -15.30
N VAL A 79 -13.69 -9.23 -14.07
CA VAL A 79 -14.11 -7.88 -13.62
C VAL A 79 -12.92 -6.94 -13.74
N GLY A 80 -13.12 -5.80 -14.41
CA GLY A 80 -12.08 -4.80 -14.60
C GLY A 80 -11.64 -4.10 -13.31
N ILE A 81 -10.51 -3.41 -13.39
CA ILE A 81 -9.95 -2.63 -12.28
C ILE A 81 -10.87 -1.46 -11.88
N PRO A 82 -11.51 -0.71 -12.81
CA PRO A 82 -12.44 0.37 -12.46
C PRO A 82 -13.63 -0.09 -11.61
N GLU A 83 -14.22 -1.23 -11.94
CA GLU A 83 -15.39 -1.81 -11.28
C GLU A 83 -15.02 -2.30 -9.88
N ILE A 84 -13.86 -2.96 -9.74
CA ILE A 84 -13.32 -3.34 -8.42
C ILE A 84 -13.06 -2.10 -7.57
N LYS A 85 -12.56 -1.01 -8.17
CA LYS A 85 -12.34 0.25 -7.45
C LYS A 85 -13.65 0.88 -6.98
N ALA A 86 -14.70 0.86 -7.80
CA ALA A 86 -16.03 1.33 -7.42
C ALA A 86 -16.61 0.47 -6.29
N ALA A 87 -16.52 -0.85 -6.38
CA ALA A 87 -16.95 -1.77 -5.33
C ALA A 87 -16.21 -1.56 -4.00
N LEU A 88 -14.89 -1.34 -4.05
CA LEU A 88 -14.12 -0.97 -2.84
C LEU A 88 -14.51 0.41 -2.29
N GLY A 89 -14.94 1.34 -3.15
CA GLY A 89 -15.49 2.62 -2.74
C GLY A 89 -16.80 2.46 -1.97
N LEU A 90 -17.73 1.66 -2.50
CA LEU A 90 -18.99 1.29 -1.85
C LEU A 90 -18.73 0.65 -0.48
N LEU A 91 -17.84 -0.35 -0.42
CA LEU A 91 -17.50 -1.02 0.84
C LEU A 91 -16.94 -0.06 1.90
N LYS A 92 -16.15 0.95 1.49
CA LYS A 92 -15.64 1.97 2.41
C LYS A 92 -16.73 2.94 2.88
N ALA A 93 -17.66 3.31 2.00
CA ALA A 93 -18.76 4.21 2.32
C ALA A 93 -19.78 3.54 3.27
N CYS A 94 -20.08 2.26 3.02
CA CYS A 94 -21.07 1.50 3.79
C CYS A 94 -20.48 0.88 5.08
N GLY A 95 -19.15 0.89 5.26
CA GLY A 95 -18.50 0.35 6.46
C GLY A 95 -18.37 -1.17 6.51
N GLY A 96 -18.97 -1.90 5.56
CA GLY A 96 -18.90 -3.35 5.50
C GLY A 96 -19.61 -3.96 4.30
N VAL A 97 -19.48 -5.29 4.15
CA VAL A 97 -20.06 -6.04 3.03
C VAL A 97 -21.56 -6.21 3.19
N LYS A 98 -22.07 -6.30 4.43
CA LYS A 98 -23.48 -6.50 4.70
C LYS A 98 -24.26 -5.25 4.35
N GLU A 99 -23.81 -4.12 4.88
CA GLU A 99 -24.36 -2.78 4.67
C GLU A 99 -24.28 -2.39 3.19
N ALA A 100 -23.20 -2.75 2.50
CA ALA A 100 -23.06 -2.51 1.06
C ALA A 100 -24.07 -3.30 0.22
N LYS A 101 -24.43 -4.53 0.63
CA LYS A 101 -25.48 -5.31 -0.06
C LYS A 101 -26.86 -4.71 0.16
N GLU A 102 -27.16 -4.28 1.38
CA GLU A 102 -28.42 -3.61 1.71
C GLU A 102 -28.56 -2.30 0.93
N ALA A 103 -27.51 -1.49 0.87
CA ALA A 103 -27.48 -0.27 0.07
C ALA A 103 -27.68 -0.55 -1.44
N LEU A 104 -27.09 -1.63 -1.96
CA LEU A 104 -27.25 -2.03 -3.36
C LEU A 104 -28.65 -2.56 -3.65
N ALA A 105 -29.30 -3.24 -2.70
CA ALA A 105 -30.69 -3.66 -2.81
C ALA A 105 -31.63 -2.45 -2.89
N ALA A 106 -31.48 -1.49 -1.97
CA ALA A 106 -32.25 -0.24 -1.99
C ALA A 106 -32.03 0.56 -3.29
N ALA A 107 -30.80 0.61 -3.80
CA ALA A 107 -30.50 1.27 -5.07
C ALA A 107 -31.19 0.59 -6.27
N ASN A 108 -31.30 -0.74 -6.27
CA ASN A 108 -32.01 -1.48 -7.32
C ASN A 108 -33.53 -1.25 -7.27
N GLU A 109 -34.12 -1.15 -6.07
CA GLU A 109 -35.53 -0.81 -5.91
C GLU A 109 -35.82 0.58 -6.49
N ILE A 110 -35.02 1.60 -6.13
CA ILE A 110 -35.15 2.96 -6.68
C ILE A 110 -35.04 2.93 -8.21
N LYS A 111 -34.06 2.19 -8.75
CA LYS A 111 -33.87 2.06 -10.20
C LYS A 111 -35.07 1.39 -10.91
N SER A 112 -35.80 0.51 -10.23
CA SER A 112 -37.00 -0.10 -10.80
C SER A 112 -38.24 0.81 -10.78
N MET A 113 -38.20 1.89 -10.01
CA MET A 113 -39.30 2.86 -9.88
C MET A 113 -39.15 4.08 -10.80
N VAL A 114 -37.97 4.27 -11.41
CA VAL A 114 -37.64 5.37 -12.34
C VAL A 114 -37.41 4.81 -13.73
#